data_AF-A0A6N8FCK2-F1
#
_entry.id   AF-A0A6N8FCK2-F1
#
_cell.length_a   1.000
_cell.length_b   1.000
_cell.length_c   1.000
_cell.angle_alpha   90.00
_cell.angle_beta   90.00
_cell.angle_gamma   90.00
#
_symmetry.space_group_name_H-M   'P 1'
#
loop_
_entity.id
_entity.type
_entity.pdbx_description
1 polymer ?
#
loop_
_entity_poly.entity_id
_entity_poly.type
_entity_poly.pdbx_seq_one_letter_code
_entity_poly.pdbx_strand_id
1 'polypeptide(L)'
;MIDFSALNRDNNLYALEGLPLITVYDDNFFVRNDYDVLSIGQRKYVISFFESLGFTQKTGKTLVKGSVTIHIPKPNSNLAVSSFDTKFLESDSKNYYCVTPTMFAEVLFYKSKGMNYIDTRKVIRRLIKKCPYNIEWLRDISYHTEIESITKRTYKDLTNYQQFIVKKRYKDKKAL
;
A
#
# COMPACT_ATOMS: atom_id res chain seq x y z
N MET A 1 14.23 -13.69 6.29
CA MET A 1 13.47 -13.34 5.08
C MET A 1 12.02 -13.12 5.46
N ILE A 2 11.32 -12.18 4.82
CA ILE A 2 9.87 -11.99 5.07
C ILE A 2 9.09 -13.12 4.41
N ASP A 3 8.11 -13.65 5.14
CA ASP A 3 7.14 -14.59 4.57
C ASP A 3 6.01 -13.82 3.87
N PHE A 4 6.18 -13.59 2.56
CA PHE A 4 5.18 -12.94 1.72
C PHE A 4 3.88 -13.76 1.60
N SER A 5 3.94 -15.07 1.80
CA SER A 5 2.75 -15.92 1.77
C SER A 5 1.91 -15.70 3.01
N ALA A 6 2.52 -15.63 4.20
CA ALA A 6 1.83 -15.29 5.44
C ALA A 6 1.19 -13.89 5.36
N LEU A 7 1.93 -12.88 4.90
CA LEU A 7 1.40 -11.53 4.68
C LEU A 7 0.21 -11.53 3.71
N ASN A 8 0.31 -12.26 2.60
CA ASN A 8 -0.75 -12.27 1.62
C ASN A 8 -1.94 -13.17 1.96
N ARG A 9 -1.87 -13.98 3.03
CA ARG A 9 -3.01 -14.69 3.63
C ARG A 9 -3.81 -13.82 4.59
N ASP A 10 -3.17 -12.84 5.22
CA ASP A 10 -3.86 -11.86 6.08
C ASP A 10 -4.89 -11.07 5.26
N ASN A 11 -6.05 -10.75 5.83
CA ASN A 11 -7.13 -10.09 5.08
C ASN A 11 -6.85 -8.61 4.77
N ASN A 12 -6.03 -7.97 5.60
CA ASN A 12 -5.82 -6.53 5.63
C ASN A 12 -4.44 -6.13 5.07
N LEU A 13 -3.46 -7.04 5.07
CA LEU A 13 -2.11 -6.76 4.59
C LEU A 13 -1.92 -7.14 3.13
N TYR A 14 -1.08 -6.39 2.42
CA TYR A 14 -0.64 -6.73 1.07
C TYR A 14 0.84 -6.45 0.90
N ALA A 15 1.54 -7.35 0.23
CA ALA A 15 2.93 -7.18 -0.15
C ALA A 15 3.18 -7.89 -1.50
N LEU A 16 4.18 -7.42 -2.24
CA LEU A 16 4.58 -8.00 -3.52
C LEU A 16 6.06 -8.35 -3.48
N GLU A 17 6.40 -9.57 -3.91
CA GLU A 17 7.81 -9.96 -4.06
C GLU A 17 8.54 -9.01 -5.02
N GLY A 18 9.80 -8.70 -4.69
CA GLY A 18 10.61 -7.74 -5.43
C GLY A 18 10.33 -6.27 -5.08
N LEU A 19 9.46 -5.98 -4.10
CA LEU A 19 9.32 -4.66 -3.50
C LEU A 19 9.60 -4.72 -1.99
N PRO A 20 10.30 -3.73 -1.42
CA PRO A 20 10.49 -3.59 0.03
C PRO A 20 9.25 -2.98 0.70
N LEU A 21 8.04 -3.28 0.21
CA LEU A 21 6.82 -2.61 0.64
C LEU A 21 5.81 -3.58 1.23
N ILE A 22 5.20 -3.12 2.31
CA ILE A 22 4.03 -3.74 2.93
C ILE A 22 2.98 -2.63 3.06
N THR A 23 1.74 -2.94 2.72
CA THR A 23 0.62 -2.03 2.99
C THR A 23 -0.44 -2.71 3.81
N VAL A 24 -1.22 -1.92 4.52
CA VAL A 24 -2.33 -2.36 5.37
C VAL A 24 -3.56 -1.52 5.05
N TYR A 25 -4.70 -2.19 4.96
CA TYR A 25 -5.99 -1.57 4.74
C TYR A 25 -7.01 -2.15 5.72
N ASP A 26 -7.80 -1.28 6.36
CA ASP A 26 -8.85 -1.69 7.29
C ASP A 26 -10.22 -1.28 6.73
N ASP A 27 -10.98 -2.30 6.33
CA ASP A 27 -12.31 -2.22 5.72
C ASP A 27 -13.39 -1.65 6.67
N ASN A 28 -13.12 -1.51 7.98
CA ASN A 28 -14.11 -1.02 8.97
C ASN A 28 -14.22 0.50 9.04
N PHE A 29 -13.21 1.23 8.57
CA PHE A 29 -13.16 2.68 8.62
C PHE A 29 -12.97 3.26 7.23
N PHE A 30 -13.86 2.93 6.28
CA PHE A 30 -13.96 3.55 4.94
C PHE A 30 -14.25 5.07 4.99
N VAL A 31 -13.88 5.74 6.08
CA VAL A 31 -13.62 7.16 6.07
C VAL A 31 -12.48 7.38 5.08
N ARG A 32 -12.77 8.20 4.07
CA ARG A 32 -11.92 8.59 2.93
C ARG A 32 -10.65 9.34 3.33
N ASN A 33 -10.12 9.08 4.51
CA ASN A 33 -8.87 9.64 4.96
C ASN A 33 -7.81 8.58 4.73
N ASP A 34 -7.52 8.32 3.46
CA ASP A 34 -6.18 7.83 3.11
C ASP A 34 -5.25 9.02 3.33
N TYR A 35 -4.98 9.27 4.61
CA TYR A 35 -3.97 10.24 5.04
C TYR A 35 -2.67 9.86 4.34
N ASP A 36 -1.74 10.80 4.22
CA ASP A 36 -0.39 10.51 3.72
C ASP A 36 0.36 9.50 4.62
N VAL A 37 -0.26 8.92 5.65
CA VAL A 37 0.37 8.09 6.67
C VAL A 37 -0.59 7.08 7.29
N LEU A 38 -0.04 5.95 7.72
CA LEU A 38 -0.80 4.91 8.43
C LEU A 38 -1.41 5.44 9.73
N SER A 39 -2.69 5.17 9.93
CA SER A 39 -3.42 5.50 11.16
C SER A 39 -2.84 4.77 12.38
N ILE A 40 -3.14 5.26 13.58
CA ILE A 40 -2.68 4.60 14.82
C ILE A 40 -3.17 3.13 14.88
N GLY A 41 -4.41 2.87 14.46
CA GLY A 41 -4.98 1.51 14.40
C GLY A 41 -4.22 0.62 13.43
N GLN A 42 -3.98 1.10 12.21
CA GLN A 42 -3.18 0.39 11.19
C GLN A 42 -1.76 0.09 11.68
N ARG A 43 -1.10 1.05 12.35
CA ARG A 43 0.22 0.82 12.95
C ARG A 43 0.18 -0.29 14.00
N LYS A 44 -0.77 -0.24 14.94
CA LYS A 44 -0.92 -1.25 15.98
C LYS A 44 -1.18 -2.63 15.38
N TYR A 45 -2.00 -2.71 14.34
CA TYR A 45 -2.27 -3.94 13.60
C TYR A 45 -0.99 -4.53 13.00
N VAL A 46 -0.25 -3.72 12.25
CA VAL A 46 1.03 -4.13 11.63
C VAL A 46 2.04 -4.58 12.69
N ILE A 47 2.16 -3.84 13.80
CA ILE A 47 3.04 -4.20 14.92
C ILE A 47 2.67 -5.57 15.47
N SER A 48 1.40 -5.76 15.84
CA SER A 48 0.90 -7.01 16.42
C SER A 48 1.10 -8.19 15.47
N PHE A 49 0.86 -7.98 14.16
CA PHE A 49 1.09 -9.00 13.15
C PHE A 49 2.56 -9.43 13.12
N PHE A 50 3.51 -8.49 13.02
CA PHE A 50 4.93 -8.84 12.94
C PHE A 50 5.49 -9.37 14.27
N GLU A 51 4.98 -8.93 15.42
CA GLU A 51 5.31 -9.50 16.72
C GLU A 51 4.91 -10.98 16.81
N SER A 52 3.74 -11.36 16.26
CA SER A 52 3.33 -12.77 16.18
C SER A 52 4.27 -13.63 15.31
N LEU A 53 5.00 -12.99 14.39
CA LEU A 53 6.03 -13.63 13.56
C LEU A 53 7.42 -13.58 14.21
N GLY A 54 7.54 -13.13 15.46
CA GLY A 54 8.79 -13.06 16.22
C GLY A 54 9.68 -11.87 15.89
N PHE A 55 9.12 -10.79 15.35
CA PHE A 55 9.81 -9.50 15.33
C PHE A 55 9.69 -8.81 16.69
N THR A 56 10.71 -8.06 17.08
CA THR A 56 10.70 -7.27 18.32
C THR A 56 10.73 -5.79 17.98
N GLN A 57 9.93 -4.98 18.68
CA GLN A 57 9.97 -3.53 18.54
C GLN A 57 11.27 -2.96 19.12
N LYS A 58 12.13 -2.41 18.25
CA LYS A 58 13.37 -1.72 18.65
C LYS A 58 13.14 -0.25 18.95
N THR A 59 12.24 0.38 18.18
CA THR A 59 11.79 1.77 18.40
C THR A 59 10.32 1.89 18.04
N GLY A 60 9.67 3.01 18.38
CA GLY A 60 8.30 3.30 17.92
C GLY A 60 8.11 3.38 16.40
N LYS A 61 9.20 3.28 15.62
CA LYS A 61 9.23 3.30 14.16
C LYS A 61 9.78 2.02 13.54
N THR A 62 10.33 1.09 14.31
CA THR A 62 11.03 -0.07 13.74
C THR A 62 10.80 -1.36 14.52
N LEU A 63 10.58 -2.44 13.77
CA LEU A 63 10.58 -3.82 14.27
C LEU A 63 11.75 -4.57 13.65
N VAL A 64 12.40 -5.46 14.40
CA VAL A 64 13.58 -6.19 13.95
C VAL A 64 13.47 -7.69 14.19
N LYS A 65 13.97 -8.49 13.26
CA LYS A 65 14.17 -9.94 13.41
C LYS A 65 15.43 -10.37 12.65
N GLY A 66 16.49 -10.69 13.38
CA GLY A 66 17.80 -10.94 12.79
C GLY A 66 18.29 -9.73 11.99
N SER A 67 18.59 -9.92 10.70
CA SER A 67 19.02 -8.86 9.78
C SER A 67 17.87 -8.08 9.12
N VAL A 68 16.62 -8.45 9.37
CA VAL A 68 15.45 -7.81 8.76
C VAL A 68 14.90 -6.70 9.65
N THR A 69 14.62 -5.54 9.06
CA THR A 69 14.02 -4.37 9.70
C THR A 69 12.72 -3.99 8.97
N ILE A 70 11.63 -3.86 9.73
CA ILE A 70 10.37 -3.30 9.28
C ILE A 70 10.29 -1.85 9.76
N HIS A 71 10.12 -0.92 8.83
CA HIS A 71 10.00 0.51 9.06
C HIS A 71 8.53 0.92 9.04
N ILE A 72 8.07 1.57 10.10
CA ILE A 72 6.71 2.08 10.28
C ILE A 72 6.80 3.61 10.40
N PRO A 73 6.83 4.34 9.26
CA PRO A 73 7.05 5.78 9.24
C PRO A 73 6.00 6.50 10.07
N LYS A 74 6.42 7.50 10.85
CA LYS A 74 5.49 8.34 11.64
C LYS A 74 4.58 9.15 10.71
N PRO A 75 3.40 9.57 11.19
CA PRO A 75 2.63 10.63 10.55
C PRO A 75 3.53 11.80 10.15
N ASN A 76 3.58 12.15 8.86
CA ASN A 76 4.27 13.33 8.39
C ASN A 76 3.36 14.54 8.67
N SER A 77 3.93 15.66 9.09
CA SER A 77 3.18 16.90 9.31
C SER A 77 2.78 17.59 8.00
N ASN A 78 3.47 17.24 6.91
CA ASN A 78 3.14 17.75 5.58
C ASN A 78 2.02 16.91 5.01
N LEU A 79 0.82 17.51 4.96
CA LEU A 79 -0.33 16.96 4.28
C LEU A 79 -0.23 17.23 2.78
N ALA A 80 -0.85 16.37 2.00
CA ALA A 80 -1.07 16.56 0.57
C ALA A 80 0.20 16.54 -0.30
N VAL A 81 1.22 15.75 0.07
CA VAL A 81 2.47 15.60 -0.71
C VAL A 81 2.79 14.13 -0.89
N SER A 82 3.23 13.75 -2.10
CA SER A 82 3.81 12.43 -2.34
C SER A 82 4.94 12.15 -1.33
N SER A 83 4.86 11.02 -0.64
CA SER A 83 5.97 10.53 0.19
C SER A 83 6.77 9.44 -0.52
N PHE A 84 6.73 9.41 -1.85
CA PHE A 84 7.54 8.51 -2.66
C PHE A 84 9.03 8.70 -2.36
N ASP A 85 9.75 7.57 -2.34
CA ASP A 85 11.19 7.51 -2.16
C ASP A 85 11.72 6.42 -3.10
N THR A 86 12.83 6.68 -3.79
CA THR A 86 13.42 5.76 -4.77
C THR A 86 13.82 4.43 -4.13
N LYS A 87 14.12 4.40 -2.83
CA LYS A 87 14.38 3.16 -2.08
C LYS A 87 13.20 2.19 -2.07
N PHE A 88 11.99 2.63 -2.44
CA PHE A 88 10.82 1.78 -2.51
C PHE A 88 10.74 0.96 -3.81
N LEU A 89 11.56 1.27 -4.81
CA LEU A 89 11.50 0.60 -6.12
C LEU A 89 12.13 -0.80 -6.10
N GLU A 90 13.13 -1.01 -5.25
CA GLU A 90 13.95 -2.22 -5.22
C GLU A 90 14.17 -2.73 -3.81
N SER A 91 14.09 -4.05 -3.64
CA SER A 91 14.29 -4.68 -2.33
C SER A 91 15.77 -4.97 -2.09
N ASP A 92 16.30 -4.55 -0.95
CA ASP A 92 17.61 -4.97 -0.43
C ASP A 92 17.53 -6.24 0.43
N SER A 93 16.35 -6.87 0.49
CA SER A 93 15.99 -8.03 1.33
C SER A 93 16.12 -7.83 2.85
N LYS A 94 16.51 -6.63 3.31
CA LYS A 94 16.78 -6.31 4.71
C LYS A 94 15.79 -5.28 5.26
N ASN A 95 15.45 -4.26 4.49
CA ASN A 95 14.60 -3.17 4.87
C ASN A 95 13.26 -3.26 4.15
N TYR A 96 12.19 -3.19 4.93
CA TYR A 96 10.83 -3.18 4.41
C TYR A 96 10.05 -2.04 5.03
N TYR A 97 9.19 -1.39 4.26
CA TYR A 97 8.52 -0.15 4.63
C TYR A 97 7.01 -0.35 4.60
N CYS A 98 6.38 -0.04 5.73
CA CYS A 98 4.93 -0.04 5.86
C CYS A 98 4.38 1.29 5.34
N VAL A 99 3.70 1.24 4.20
CA VAL A 99 3.20 2.42 3.47
C VAL A 99 1.69 2.34 3.27
N THR A 100 1.05 3.47 2.97
CA THR A 100 -0.38 3.50 2.65
C THR A 100 -0.65 2.78 1.31
N PRO A 101 -1.89 2.31 1.07
CA PRO A 101 -2.24 1.70 -0.20
C PRO A 101 -2.00 2.64 -1.39
N THR A 102 -2.23 3.95 -1.23
CA THR A 102 -1.94 4.93 -2.29
C THR A 102 -0.45 5.05 -2.59
N MET A 103 0.41 5.09 -1.57
CA MET A 103 1.87 5.09 -1.79
C MET A 103 2.36 3.79 -2.42
N PHE A 104 1.78 2.66 -2.04
CA PHE A 104 2.08 1.39 -2.68
C PHE A 104 1.71 1.43 -4.17
N ALA A 105 0.53 1.95 -4.50
CA ALA A 105 0.11 2.13 -5.89
C ALA A 105 1.05 3.07 -6.66
N GLU A 106 1.44 4.19 -6.05
CA GLU A 106 2.40 5.14 -6.64
C GLU A 106 3.71 4.46 -7.04
N VAL A 107 4.30 3.68 -6.14
CA VAL A 107 5.54 2.92 -6.42
C VAL A 107 5.34 1.91 -7.55
N LEU A 108 4.18 1.26 -7.62
CA LEU A 108 3.85 0.36 -8.75
C LEU A 108 3.76 1.10 -10.08
N PHE A 109 3.23 2.33 -10.11
CA PHE A 109 3.23 3.14 -11.34
C PHE A 109 4.65 3.55 -11.74
N TYR A 110 5.49 3.97 -10.81
CA TYR A 110 6.91 4.26 -11.11
C TYR A 110 7.64 3.02 -11.62
N LYS A 111 7.42 1.85 -11.01
CA LYS A 111 8.02 0.58 -11.44
C LYS A 111 7.50 0.08 -12.78
N SER A 112 6.30 0.49 -13.16
CA SER A 112 5.72 0.13 -14.45
C SER A 112 6.30 0.89 -15.65
N LYS A 113 7.25 1.80 -15.42
CA LYS A 113 8.04 2.45 -16.46
C LYS A 113 8.75 1.38 -17.30
N GLY A 114 8.27 1.18 -18.53
CA GLY A 114 8.79 0.16 -19.45
C GLY A 114 8.06 -1.19 -19.45
N MET A 115 7.05 -1.39 -18.58
CA MET A 115 6.16 -2.55 -18.66
C MET A 115 5.00 -2.29 -19.62
N ASN A 116 4.48 -3.34 -20.27
CA ASN A 116 3.25 -3.22 -21.04
C ASN A 116 2.07 -2.96 -20.08
N TYR A 117 1.16 -2.08 -20.49
CA TYR A 117 -0.02 -1.68 -19.74
C TYR A 117 -0.82 -2.85 -19.14
N ILE A 118 -0.90 -3.98 -19.86
CA ILE A 118 -1.63 -5.17 -19.41
C ILE A 118 -1.09 -5.68 -18.07
N ASP A 119 0.23 -5.65 -17.87
CA ASP A 119 0.84 -6.20 -16.66
C ASP A 119 0.73 -5.22 -15.49
N THR A 120 0.93 -3.93 -15.72
CA THR A 120 0.63 -2.88 -14.74
C THR A 120 -0.80 -2.97 -14.23
N ARG A 121 -1.76 -3.11 -15.15
CA ARG A 121 -3.19 -3.21 -14.82
C ARG A 121 -3.48 -4.45 -13.98
N LYS A 122 -2.85 -5.60 -14.27
CA LYS A 122 -3.03 -6.83 -13.46
C LYS A 122 -2.55 -6.62 -12.03
N VAL A 123 -1.36 -6.04 -11.84
CA VAL A 123 -0.77 -5.85 -10.51
C VAL A 123 -1.55 -4.82 -9.70
N ILE A 124 -1.91 -3.67 -10.28
CA ILE A 124 -2.72 -2.66 -9.60
C ILE A 124 -4.11 -3.20 -9.23
N ARG A 125 -4.73 -4.02 -10.09
CA ARG A 125 -6.02 -4.66 -9.75
C ARG A 125 -5.92 -5.67 -8.62
N ARG A 126 -4.79 -6.36 -8.47
CA ARG A 126 -4.53 -7.21 -7.30
C ARG A 126 -4.45 -6.39 -6.02
N LEU A 127 -3.80 -5.23 -6.07
CA LEU A 127 -3.77 -4.27 -4.96
C LEU A 127 -5.20 -3.81 -4.62
N ILE A 128 -5.97 -3.28 -5.59
CA ILE A 128 -7.37 -2.82 -5.37
C ILE A 128 -8.24 -3.92 -4.76
N LYS A 129 -8.08 -5.16 -5.22
CA LYS A 129 -8.82 -6.32 -4.70
C LYS A 129 -8.58 -6.58 -3.23
N LYS A 130 -7.44 -6.17 -2.69
CA LYS A 130 -7.04 -6.45 -1.31
C LYS A 130 -7.09 -5.19 -0.44
N CYS A 131 -6.39 -4.16 -0.88
CA CYS A 131 -6.26 -2.84 -0.26
C CYS A 131 -6.65 -1.77 -1.29
N PRO A 132 -7.95 -1.44 -1.42
CA PRO A 132 -8.39 -0.26 -2.15
C PRO A 132 -7.61 1.00 -1.74
N TYR A 133 -7.42 1.91 -2.67
CA TYR A 133 -6.63 3.13 -2.45
C TYR A 133 -7.29 4.36 -3.06
N ASN A 134 -6.77 5.54 -2.74
CA ASN A 134 -7.29 6.80 -3.27
C ASN A 134 -6.75 7.08 -4.68
N ILE A 135 -7.47 6.58 -5.70
CA ILE A 135 -7.11 6.70 -7.12
C ILE A 135 -7.12 8.16 -7.58
N GLU A 136 -8.05 8.97 -7.06
CA GLU A 136 -8.14 10.40 -7.36
C GLU A 136 -6.93 11.16 -6.81
N TRP A 137 -6.61 10.93 -5.53
CA TRP A 137 -5.43 11.51 -4.91
C TRP A 137 -4.16 11.16 -5.65
N LEU A 138 -3.96 9.87 -6.00
CA LEU A 138 -2.79 9.45 -6.76
C LEU A 138 -2.68 10.18 -8.11
N ARG A 139 -3.79 10.34 -8.83
CA ARG A 139 -3.80 11.09 -10.09
C ARG A 139 -3.38 12.54 -9.86
N ASP A 140 -3.87 13.17 -8.81
CA ASP A 140 -3.63 14.58 -8.54
C ASP A 140 -2.19 14.85 -8.09
N ILE A 141 -1.58 13.99 -7.25
CA ILE A 141 -0.15 14.11 -6.91
C ILE A 141 0.78 13.74 -8.07
N SER A 142 0.27 13.07 -9.11
CA SER A 142 1.05 12.66 -10.27
C SER A 142 1.19 13.75 -11.33
N TYR A 143 0.52 14.90 -11.23
CA TYR A 143 0.68 15.98 -12.20
C TYR A 143 2.14 16.45 -12.25
N HIS A 144 2.66 16.67 -13.47
CA HIS A 144 4.04 17.06 -13.73
C HIS A 144 5.11 16.03 -13.29
N THR A 145 4.72 14.77 -13.10
CA THR A 145 5.62 13.66 -12.78
C THR A 145 5.73 12.66 -13.93
N GLU A 146 6.70 11.75 -13.86
CA GLU A 146 6.89 10.70 -14.87
C GLU A 146 5.69 9.75 -15.01
N ILE A 147 4.87 9.62 -13.96
CA ILE A 147 3.73 8.71 -13.94
C ILE A 147 2.42 9.37 -14.37
N GLU A 148 2.42 10.66 -14.71
CA GLU A 148 1.21 11.42 -15.09
C GLU A 148 0.42 10.77 -16.24
N SER A 149 1.12 10.39 -17.32
CA SER A 149 0.48 9.85 -18.52
C SER A 149 -0.25 8.53 -18.22
N ILE A 150 0.37 7.65 -17.42
CA ILE A 150 -0.19 6.35 -17.11
C ILE A 150 -1.31 6.45 -16.07
N THR A 151 -1.18 7.30 -15.04
CA THR A 151 -2.26 7.50 -14.07
C THR A 151 -3.50 8.12 -14.72
N LYS A 152 -3.34 9.11 -15.62
CA LYS A 152 -4.44 9.65 -16.44
C LYS A 152 -5.11 8.59 -17.31
N ARG A 153 -4.32 7.79 -18.04
CA ARG A 153 -4.83 6.74 -18.95
C ARG A 153 -5.62 5.66 -18.22
N THR A 154 -5.17 5.29 -17.02
CA THR A 154 -5.75 4.18 -16.24
C THR A 154 -6.89 4.59 -15.32
N TYR A 155 -7.04 5.90 -15.04
CA TYR A 155 -7.97 6.44 -14.07
C TYR A 155 -9.39 5.86 -14.15
N LYS A 156 -10.05 5.98 -15.32
CA LYS A 156 -11.44 5.52 -15.48
C LYS A 156 -11.59 4.00 -15.29
N ASP A 157 -10.65 3.22 -15.83
CA ASP A 157 -10.69 1.75 -15.71
C ASP A 157 -10.52 1.29 -14.26
N LEU A 158 -9.55 1.87 -13.54
CA LEU A 158 -9.26 1.51 -12.16
C LEU A 158 -10.36 1.97 -11.21
N THR A 159 -10.89 3.18 -11.40
CA THR A 159 -12.03 3.69 -10.61
C THR A 159 -13.26 2.81 -10.76
N ASN A 160 -13.62 2.44 -12.00
CA ASN A 160 -14.75 1.53 -12.25
C ASN A 160 -14.51 0.15 -11.61
N TYR A 161 -13.30 -0.37 -11.73
CA TYR A 161 -12.93 -1.66 -11.14
C TYR A 161 -13.00 -1.63 -9.61
N GLN A 162 -12.46 -0.60 -8.97
CA GLN A 162 -12.52 -0.44 -7.52
C GLN A 162 -13.96 -0.32 -7.03
N GLN A 163 -14.80 0.49 -7.70
CA GLN A 163 -16.22 0.58 -7.38
C GLN A 163 -16.92 -0.78 -7.45
N PHE A 164 -16.61 -1.59 -8.46
CA PHE A 164 -17.14 -2.95 -8.57
C PHE A 164 -16.70 -3.85 -7.40
N ILE A 165 -15.41 -3.83 -7.04
CA ILE A 165 -14.86 -4.60 -5.91
C ILE A 165 -15.48 -4.17 -4.59
N VAL A 166 -15.57 -2.86 -4.33
CA VAL A 166 -16.19 -2.31 -3.13
C VAL A 166 -17.66 -2.71 -3.07
N LYS A 167 -18.44 -2.50 -4.13
CA LYS A 167 -19.85 -2.95 -4.17
C LYS A 167 -19.99 -4.45 -3.90
N LYS A 168 -19.07 -5.28 -4.42
CA LYS A 168 -19.08 -6.73 -4.17
C LYS A 168 -18.75 -7.08 -2.71
N ARG A 169 -17.79 -6.40 -2.08
CA ARG A 169 -17.39 -6.64 -0.68
C ARG A 169 -18.42 -6.14 0.33
N TYR A 170 -19.08 -5.02 0.05
CA TYR A 170 -19.98 -4.35 0.98
C TYR A 170 -21.47 -4.63 0.74
N LYS A 171 -21.82 -5.39 -0.31
CA LYS A 171 -23.20 -5.83 -0.58
C LYS A 171 -23.83 -6.58 0.61
N ASP A 172 -23.01 -7.22 1.45
CA ASP A 172 -23.46 -8.03 2.59
C ASP A 172 -23.34 -7.32 3.94
N LYS A 173 -22.73 -6.13 4.00
CA LYS A 173 -22.73 -5.31 5.23
C LYS A 173 -24.03 -4.52 5.26
N LYS A 174 -25.08 -5.11 5.85
CA LYS A 174 -26.26 -4.34 6.28
C LYS A 174 -25.74 -3.11 7.03
N ALA A 175 -26.18 -1.93 6.59
CA ALA A 175 -25.92 -0.68 7.29
C ALA A 175 -26.25 -0.88 8.78
N LEU A 176 -25.24 -0.72 9.63
CA LEU A 176 -25.43 -0.51 11.06
C LEU A 176 -25.85 0.95 11.26
#